data_AF-A0A2Z6PGK4-F1
#
_entry.id   AF-A0A2Z6PGK4-F1
#
_cell.length_a   1.000
_cell.length_b   1.000
_cell.length_c   1.000
_cell.angle_alpha   90.00
_cell.angle_beta   90.00
_cell.angle_gamma   90.00
#
_symmetry.space_group_name_H-M   'P 1'
#
loop_
_entity.id
_entity.type
_entity.pdbx_description
1 polymer ?
#
loop_
_entity_poly.entity_id
_entity_poly.type
_entity_poly.pdbx_seq_one_letter_code
_entity_poly.pdbx_strand_id
1 'polypeptide(L)'
;MKEWLYKCDQFFALDATLDDSRVRLASIHLEGPALQWHVNYMKSKFNVYPSWTEYVIDVTQRFGEVFEDPLAELINIKQTGTVQDYIDAFELASTQVNLFPEQSLSIFLAGLENTTQMHVRMFHPTSVSHAGSDREMATTMNTVITK
;
A
#
# COMPACT_ATOMS: atom_id res chain seq x y z
N MET A 1 -4.24 -0.41 9.75
CA MET A 1 -5.36 0.44 9.29
C MET A 1 -5.73 0.17 7.83
N LYS A 2 -4.80 0.31 6.88
CA LYS A 2 -5.06 0.11 5.43
C LYS A 2 -5.55 -1.30 5.07
N GLU A 3 -4.92 -2.33 5.64
CA GLU A 3 -5.36 -3.72 5.45
C GLU A 3 -6.81 -3.94 5.92
N TRP A 4 -7.20 -3.32 7.04
CA TRP A 4 -8.56 -3.40 7.55
C TRP A 4 -9.56 -2.69 6.64
N LEU A 5 -9.24 -1.48 6.17
CA LEU A 5 -10.08 -0.77 5.19
C LEU A 5 -10.25 -1.56 3.90
N TYR A 6 -9.15 -2.13 3.37
CA TYR A 6 -9.20 -2.98 2.18
C TYR A 6 -10.14 -4.19 2.39
N LYS A 7 -10.03 -4.88 3.53
CA LYS A 7 -10.93 -6.00 3.87
C LYS A 7 -12.39 -5.55 3.96
N CYS A 8 -12.66 -4.38 4.55
CA CYS A 8 -14.00 -3.80 4.59
C CYS A 8 -14.53 -3.52 3.18
N ASP A 9 -13.74 -2.88 2.32
CA ASP A 9 -14.15 -2.57 0.95
C ASP A 9 -14.42 -3.84 0.12
N GLN A 10 -13.57 -4.86 0.25
CA GLN A 10 -13.80 -6.17 -0.37
C GLN A 10 -15.10 -6.81 0.13
N PHE A 11 -15.32 -6.79 1.44
CA PHE A 11 -16.54 -7.35 2.02
C PHE A 11 -17.78 -6.61 1.55
N PHE A 12 -17.79 -5.28 1.58
CA PHE A 12 -18.94 -4.48 1.14
C PHE A 12 -19.24 -4.62 -0.34
N ALA A 13 -18.22 -4.79 -1.18
CA ALA A 13 -18.38 -5.06 -2.60
C ALA A 13 -19.01 -6.44 -2.84
N LEU A 14 -18.56 -7.46 -2.11
CA LEU A 14 -19.06 -8.84 -2.25
C LEU A 14 -20.50 -9.00 -1.71
N ASP A 15 -20.80 -8.39 -0.57
CA ASP A 15 -22.10 -8.49 0.11
C ASP A 15 -23.12 -7.45 -0.41
N ALA A 16 -22.70 -6.56 -1.32
CA ALA A 16 -23.50 -5.41 -1.79
C ALA A 16 -24.06 -4.57 -0.63
N THR A 17 -23.24 -4.37 0.40
CA THR A 17 -23.64 -3.69 1.64
C THR A 17 -24.01 -2.23 1.37
N LEU A 18 -25.22 -1.84 1.80
CA LEU A 18 -25.73 -0.47 1.75
C LEU A 18 -24.86 0.48 2.60
N ASP A 19 -24.66 1.71 2.12
CA ASP A 19 -23.74 2.68 2.75
C ASP A 19 -24.07 2.92 4.23
N ASP A 20 -25.35 3.10 4.55
CA ASP A 20 -25.86 3.32 5.92
C ASP A 20 -25.55 2.17 6.89
N SER A 21 -25.28 0.97 6.38
CA SER A 21 -24.97 -0.22 7.20
C SER A 21 -23.48 -0.48 7.36
N ARG A 22 -22.62 0.15 6.54
CA ARG A 22 -21.17 -0.12 6.49
C ARG A 22 -20.48 0.16 7.81
N VAL A 23 -20.74 1.31 8.42
CA VAL A 23 -20.12 1.69 9.71
C VAL A 23 -20.53 0.73 10.82
N ARG A 24 -21.81 0.34 10.85
CA ARG A 24 -22.32 -0.61 11.83
C ARG A 24 -21.69 -1.99 11.67
N LEU A 25 -21.55 -2.48 10.44
CA LEU A 25 -20.92 -3.77 10.18
C LEU A 25 -19.42 -3.74 10.45
N ALA A 26 -18.72 -2.66 10.08
CA ALA A 26 -17.31 -2.51 10.39
C ALA A 26 -17.05 -2.49 11.91
N SER A 27 -17.95 -1.88 12.69
CA SER A 27 -17.72 -1.69 14.13
C SER A 27 -17.80 -2.97 14.95
N ILE A 28 -18.48 -4.03 14.47
CA ILE A 28 -18.55 -5.32 15.17
C ILE A 28 -17.20 -6.06 15.19
N HIS A 29 -16.31 -5.70 14.27
CA HIS A 29 -14.98 -6.28 14.15
C HIS A 29 -13.90 -5.43 14.83
N LEU A 30 -14.29 -4.35 15.52
CA LEU A 30 -13.35 -3.52 16.28
C LEU A 30 -13.11 -4.12 17.65
N GLU A 31 -11.84 -4.14 18.05
CA GLU A 31 -11.41 -4.67 19.34
C GLU A 31 -10.52 -3.66 20.08
N GLY A 32 -10.41 -3.83 21.40
CA GLY A 32 -9.49 -3.07 22.24
C GLY A 32 -9.64 -1.53 22.11
N PRO A 33 -8.54 -0.78 21.90
CA PRO A 33 -8.58 0.68 21.78
C PRO A 33 -9.47 1.21 20.64
N ALA A 34 -9.62 0.45 19.54
CA ALA A 34 -10.43 0.87 18.41
C ALA A 34 -11.93 0.83 18.73
N LEU A 35 -12.37 -0.20 19.47
CA LEU A 35 -13.74 -0.28 19.96
C LEU A 35 -14.07 0.85 20.94
N GLN A 36 -13.16 1.16 21.87
CA GLN A 36 -13.34 2.27 22.82
C GLN A 36 -13.45 3.62 22.11
N TRP A 37 -12.64 3.83 21.07
CA TRP A 37 -12.75 5.01 20.22
C TRP A 37 -14.12 5.06 19.51
N HIS A 38 -14.57 3.97 18.88
CA HIS A 38 -15.88 3.91 18.21
C HIS A 38 -17.03 4.25 19.17
N VAL A 39 -17.03 3.71 20.38
CA VAL A 39 -18.06 4.01 21.40
C VAL A 39 -18.09 5.51 21.73
N ASN A 40 -16.93 6.14 21.92
CA ASN A 40 -16.86 7.57 22.21
C ASN A 40 -17.23 8.44 20.99
N TYR A 41 -16.83 8.00 19.80
CA TYR A 41 -17.17 8.63 18.54
C TYR A 41 -18.69 8.63 18.29
N MET A 42 -19.37 7.51 18.53
CA MET A 42 -20.83 7.44 18.37
C MET A 42 -21.56 8.32 19.41
N LYS A 43 -21.03 8.41 20.64
CA LYS A 43 -21.59 9.32 21.66
C LYS A 43 -21.51 10.78 21.23
N SER A 44 -20.39 11.22 20.63
CA SER A 44 -20.25 12.61 20.15
C SER A 44 -21.15 12.91 18.94
N LYS A 45 -21.54 11.88 18.18
CA LYS A 45 -22.48 11.95 17.05
C LYS A 45 -23.93 11.64 17.44
N PHE A 46 -24.28 11.66 18.73
CA PHE A 46 -25.63 11.37 19.23
C PHE A 46 -26.21 10.00 18.79
N ASN A 47 -25.33 8.99 18.65
CA ASN A 47 -25.66 7.66 18.13
C ASN A 47 -26.22 7.63 16.69
N VAL A 48 -26.01 8.70 15.93
CA VAL A 48 -26.28 8.73 14.50
C VAL A 48 -25.05 8.18 13.78
N TYR A 49 -25.25 7.15 12.94
CA TYR A 49 -24.17 6.61 12.13
C TYR A 49 -23.80 7.62 11.03
N PRO A 50 -22.52 7.99 10.90
CA PRO A 50 -22.06 8.81 9.79
C PRO A 50 -22.05 7.99 8.48
N SER A 51 -21.80 8.68 7.37
CA SER A 51 -21.46 7.98 6.12
C SER A 51 -20.17 7.16 6.28
N TRP A 52 -20.00 6.14 5.45
CA TRP A 52 -18.75 5.35 5.45
C TRP A 52 -17.53 6.24 5.22
N THR A 53 -17.62 7.18 4.27
CA THR A 53 -16.54 8.11 3.93
C THR A 53 -16.10 8.96 5.12
N GLU A 54 -17.04 9.57 5.86
CA GLU A 54 -16.72 10.36 7.06
C GLU A 54 -16.07 9.48 8.13
N TYR A 55 -16.60 8.27 8.32
CA TYR A 55 -16.05 7.33 9.29
C TYR A 55 -14.61 6.93 8.98
N VAL A 56 -14.30 6.69 7.70
CA VAL A 56 -12.95 6.38 7.21
C VAL A 56 -11.99 7.54 7.49
N ILE A 57 -12.41 8.79 7.27
CA ILE A 57 -11.59 9.97 7.58
C ILE A 57 -11.27 10.01 9.08
N ASP A 58 -12.29 9.92 9.93
CA ASP A 58 -12.14 10.08 11.37
C ASP A 58 -11.36 8.92 12.01
N VAL A 59 -11.58 7.67 11.56
CA VAL A 59 -10.81 6.50 12.05
C VAL A 59 -9.37 6.56 11.59
N THR A 60 -9.12 7.02 10.36
CA THR A 60 -7.76 7.17 9.82
C THR A 60 -7.01 8.31 10.51
N GLN A 61 -7.69 9.39 10.89
CA GLN A 61 -7.06 10.44 11.70
C GLN A 61 -6.61 9.92 13.07
N ARG A 62 -7.32 8.96 13.65
CA ARG A 62 -7.01 8.41 14.98
C ARG A 62 -5.99 7.26 14.94
N PHE A 63 -6.10 6.37 13.96
CA PHE A 63 -5.37 5.09 13.89
C PHE A 63 -4.58 4.89 12.60
N GLY A 64 -4.69 5.81 11.64
CA GLY A 64 -3.84 5.82 10.47
C GLY A 64 -2.41 6.21 10.83
N GLU A 65 -1.46 5.64 10.11
CA GLU A 65 -0.11 6.19 10.08
C GLU A 65 -0.20 7.56 9.40
N VAL A 66 0.18 8.61 10.12
CA VAL A 66 0.36 9.94 9.54
C VAL A 66 1.64 9.88 8.73
N PHE A 67 1.51 9.48 7.47
CA PHE A 67 2.54 9.78 6.49
C PHE A 67 2.26 11.20 6.02
N GLU A 68 2.99 12.17 6.57
CA GLU A 68 2.85 13.59 6.23
C GLU A 68 3.01 13.82 4.71
N ASP A 69 3.79 12.96 4.04
CA ASP A 69 3.98 12.97 2.59
C ASP A 69 4.26 11.53 2.07
N PRO A 70 3.22 10.76 1.71
CA PRO A 70 3.36 9.39 1.20
C PRO A 70 4.18 9.30 -0.09
N LEU A 71 4.20 10.37 -0.90
CA LEU A 71 5.00 10.43 -2.12
C LEU A 71 6.48 10.62 -1.78
N ALA A 72 6.82 11.50 -0.83
CA ALA A 72 8.19 11.67 -0.37
C ALA A 72 8.74 10.38 0.25
N GLU A 73 7.94 9.66 1.02
CA GLU A 73 8.35 8.36 1.56
C GLU A 73 8.63 7.34 0.46
N LEU A 74 7.74 7.22 -0.53
CA LEU A 74 7.94 6.33 -1.67
C LEU A 74 9.23 6.65 -2.45
N ILE A 75 9.51 7.94 -2.68
CA ILE A 75 10.73 8.40 -3.37
C ILE A 75 12.01 8.09 -2.57
N ASN A 76 11.89 8.11 -1.24
CA ASN A 76 13.01 7.86 -0.33
C ASN A 76 13.30 6.36 -0.11
N ILE A 77 12.46 5.44 -0.60
CA ILE A 77 12.77 4.02 -0.56
C ILE A 77 13.99 3.75 -1.45
N LYS A 78 15.07 3.29 -0.82
CA LYS A 78 16.30 2.86 -1.48
C LYS A 78 16.58 1.40 -1.19
N GLN A 79 17.10 0.70 -2.18
CA GLN A 79 17.60 -0.65 -2.01
C GLN A 79 18.84 -0.64 -1.11
N THR A 80 18.68 -1.07 0.14
CA THR A 80 19.79 -1.24 1.11
C THR A 80 20.16 -2.71 1.34
N GLY A 81 19.24 -3.63 1.02
CA GLY A 81 19.40 -5.08 1.18
C GLY A 81 19.10 -5.82 -0.12
N THR A 82 18.28 -6.87 -0.05
CA THR A 82 17.91 -7.62 -1.25
C THR A 82 16.94 -6.81 -2.11
N VAL A 83 16.87 -7.14 -3.40
CA VAL A 83 15.87 -6.52 -4.30
C VAL A 83 14.45 -6.94 -3.91
N GLN A 84 14.26 -8.13 -3.35
CA GLN A 84 12.93 -8.55 -2.89
C GLN A 84 12.45 -7.69 -1.73
N ASP A 85 13.31 -7.42 -0.74
CA ASP A 85 12.97 -6.52 0.37
C ASP A 85 12.63 -5.10 -0.15
N TYR A 86 13.33 -4.65 -1.20
CA TYR A 86 13.05 -3.40 -1.87
C TYR A 86 11.70 -3.40 -2.61
N ILE A 87 11.38 -4.47 -3.33
CA ILE A 87 10.09 -4.63 -4.02
C ILE A 87 8.96 -4.64 -3.00
N ASP A 88 9.05 -5.45 -1.95
CA ASP A 88 8.01 -5.55 -0.92
C ASP A 88 7.77 -4.19 -0.24
N ALA A 89 8.84 -3.46 0.08
CA ALA A 89 8.75 -2.11 0.62
C ALA A 89 8.13 -1.11 -0.37
N PHE A 90 8.52 -1.19 -1.65
CA PHE A 90 8.02 -0.32 -2.70
C PHE A 90 6.55 -0.57 -3.03
N GLU A 91 6.12 -1.83 -3.10
CA GLU A 91 4.72 -2.23 -3.32
C GLU A 91 3.85 -1.76 -2.15
N LEU A 92 4.30 -1.98 -0.91
CA LEU A 92 3.60 -1.53 0.28
C LEU A 92 3.42 0.00 0.28
N ALA A 93 4.46 0.77 -0.02
CA ALA A 93 4.36 2.22 -0.10
C ALA A 93 3.54 2.70 -1.30
N SER A 94 3.59 1.98 -2.43
CA SER A 94 2.79 2.29 -3.62
C SER A 94 1.29 2.15 -3.39
N THR A 95 0.85 1.33 -2.41
CA THR A 95 -0.56 1.28 -2.02
C THR A 95 -1.12 2.61 -1.49
N GLN A 96 -0.24 3.59 -1.22
CA GLN A 96 -0.57 4.88 -0.62
C GLN A 96 -0.57 6.04 -1.61
N VAL A 97 -0.12 5.82 -2.84
CA VAL A 97 0.06 6.87 -3.84
C VAL A 97 -0.55 6.41 -5.15
N ASN A 98 -1.49 7.19 -5.68
CA ASN A 98 -1.99 6.98 -7.04
C ASN A 98 -0.98 7.54 -8.04
N LEU A 99 -0.09 6.68 -8.54
CA LEU A 99 0.87 7.01 -9.59
C LEU A 99 0.44 6.44 -10.94
N PHE A 100 0.74 7.17 -12.01
CA PHE A 100 0.70 6.57 -13.34
C PHE A 100 1.79 5.49 -13.48
N PRO A 101 1.58 4.43 -14.27
CA PRO A 101 2.55 3.34 -14.43
C PRO A 101 3.96 3.81 -14.78
N GLU A 102 4.09 4.85 -15.60
CA GLU A 102 5.36 5.45 -16.02
C GLU A 102 6.07 6.15 -14.85
N GLN A 103 5.31 6.80 -13.96
CA GLN A 103 5.84 7.46 -12.76
C GLN A 103 6.30 6.43 -11.73
N SER A 104 5.50 5.39 -11.51
CA SER A 104 5.85 4.29 -10.61
C SER A 104 7.14 3.59 -11.07
N LEU A 105 7.27 3.30 -12.37
CA LEU A 105 8.49 2.73 -12.94
C LEU A 105 9.71 3.65 -12.78
N SER A 106 9.54 4.96 -13.03
CA SER A 106 10.65 5.92 -12.88
C SER A 106 11.17 5.99 -11.45
N ILE A 107 10.26 6.02 -10.46
CA ILE A 107 10.62 6.07 -9.04
C ILE A 107 11.26 4.73 -8.60
N PHE A 108 10.72 3.60 -9.04
CA PHE A 108 11.29 2.27 -8.79
C PHE A 108 12.74 2.17 -9.30
N LEU A 109 12.98 2.58 -10.55
CA LEU A 109 14.33 2.58 -11.12
C LEU A 109 15.28 3.56 -10.41
N ALA A 110 14.76 4.63 -9.81
CA ALA A 110 15.57 5.59 -9.05
C ALA A 110 15.89 5.15 -7.61
N GLY A 111 15.21 4.12 -7.10
CA GLY A 111 15.46 3.53 -5.78
C GLY A 111 16.38 2.31 -5.80
N LEU A 112 16.59 1.69 -6.97
CA LEU A 112 17.53 0.57 -7.15
C LEU A 112 18.99 0.99 -6.99
N GLU A 113 19.82 0.04 -6.55
CA GLU A 113 21.27 0.21 -6.48
C GLU A 113 21.89 0.36 -7.88
N ASN A 114 22.92 1.21 -8.02
CA ASN A 114 23.49 1.62 -9.32
C ASN A 114 23.86 0.44 -10.24
N THR A 115 24.43 -0.64 -9.70
CA THR A 115 24.80 -1.81 -10.52
C THR A 115 23.54 -2.52 -11.07
N THR A 116 22.54 -2.73 -10.22
CA THR A 116 21.25 -3.34 -10.58
C THR A 116 20.46 -2.44 -11.54
N GLN A 117 20.48 -1.12 -11.32
CA GLN A 117 19.82 -0.13 -12.17
C GLN A 117 20.36 -0.16 -13.62
N MET A 118 21.67 -0.27 -13.81
CA MET A 118 22.28 -0.37 -15.15
C MET A 118 21.84 -1.63 -15.90
N HIS A 119 21.78 -2.77 -15.21
CA HIS A 119 21.31 -4.02 -15.82
C HIS A 119 19.83 -3.95 -16.19
N VAL A 120 18.97 -3.48 -15.28
CA VAL A 120 17.52 -3.39 -15.54
C VAL A 120 17.22 -2.40 -16.67
N ARG A 121 17.89 -1.24 -16.73
CA ARG A 121 17.72 -0.28 -17.83
C ARG A 121 18.09 -0.84 -19.19
N MET A 122 19.04 -1.78 -19.26
CA MET A 122 19.45 -2.42 -20.50
C MET A 122 18.31 -3.24 -21.14
N PHE A 123 17.39 -3.77 -20.33
CA PHE A 123 16.23 -4.55 -20.78
C PHE A 123 15.00 -3.71 -21.15
N HIS A 124 15.06 -2.39 -21.00
CA HIS A 124 13.94 -1.47 -21.33
C HIS A 124 12.60 -1.91 -20.70
N PRO A 125 12.51 -2.00 -19.36
CA PRO A 125 11.29 -2.43 -18.72
C PRO A 125 10.16 -1.45 -19.02
N THR A 126 8.98 -1.98 -19.29
CA THR A 126 7.76 -1.22 -19.56
C THR A 126 6.83 -1.13 -18.34
N SER A 127 7.20 -1.79 -17.23
CA SER A 127 6.43 -1.80 -15.97
C SER A 127 7.30 -2.23 -14.80
N VAL A 128 6.87 -1.93 -13.57
CA VAL A 128 7.55 -2.36 -12.33
C VAL A 128 7.65 -3.88 -12.25
N SER A 129 6.60 -4.61 -12.66
CA SER A 129 6.59 -6.07 -12.69
C SER A 129 7.60 -6.65 -13.68
N HIS A 130 7.74 -6.04 -14.86
CA HIS A 130 8.79 -6.40 -15.83
C HIS A 130 10.19 -6.10 -15.28
N ALA A 131 10.39 -4.94 -14.66
CA ALA A 131 11.67 -4.57 -14.04
C ALA A 131 12.07 -5.53 -12.90
N GLY A 132 11.10 -6.04 -12.13
CA GLY A 132 11.32 -7.08 -11.12
C GLY A 132 11.65 -8.44 -11.74
N SER A 133 10.99 -8.81 -12.84
CA SER A 133 11.13 -10.12 -13.52
C SER A 133 12.39 -10.24 -14.38
N ASP A 134 12.83 -9.17 -15.03
CA ASP A 134 14.04 -9.17 -15.89
C ASP A 134 15.32 -9.53 -15.10
N ARG A 135 15.28 -9.43 -13.77
CA ARG A 135 16.37 -9.86 -12.87
C ARG A 135 16.42 -11.36 -12.65
N GLU A 136 15.30 -12.10 -12.66
CA GLU A 136 15.36 -13.56 -12.60
C GLU A 136 16.19 -14.09 -13.77
N MET A 137 16.04 -13.49 -14.95
CA MET A 137 16.84 -13.83 -16.13
C MET A 137 18.32 -13.46 -15.98
N ALA A 138 18.64 -12.26 -15.45
CA ALA A 138 20.03 -11.82 -15.24
C ALA A 138 20.77 -12.65 -14.17
N THR A 139 20.07 -13.08 -13.11
CA THR A 139 20.63 -13.94 -12.05
C THR A 139 20.87 -15.36 -12.55
N THR A 140 19.99 -15.87 -13.41
CA THR A 140 20.15 -17.18 -14.07
C THR A 140 21.34 -17.17 -15.04
N MET A 141 21.54 -16.08 -15.79
CA MET A 141 22.67 -15.94 -16.74
C MET A 141 24.05 -15.93 -16.05
N ASN A 142 24.20 -15.24 -14.90
CA ASN A 142 25.47 -15.24 -14.16
C ASN A 142 25.80 -16.59 -13.49
N THR A 143 24.78 -17.39 -13.17
CA THR A 143 25.00 -18.73 -12.59
C THR A 143 25.47 -19.75 -13.63
N VAL A 144 25.07 -19.58 -14.90
CA VAL A 144 25.47 -20.47 -16.02
C VAL A 144 26.88 -20.15 -16.54
N ILE A 145 27.36 -18.90 -16.42
CA ILE A 145 28.69 -18.49 -16.91
C ILE A 145 29.81 -18.88 -15.92
N THR A 146 29.48 -19.23 -14.68
CA THR A 146 30.47 -19.55 -13.62
C THR A 146 30.55 -21.05 -13.28
N LYS A 147 30.03 -21.94 -14.14
CA LYS A 147 30.19 -23.40 -14.03
C LYS A 147 30.86 -23.99 -15.26
#